data_AF-A0A6J6B013-F1
#
_entry.id   AF-A0A6J6B013-F1
#
_cell.length_a   1.000
_cell.length_b   1.000
_cell.length_c   1.000
_cell.angle_alpha   90.00
_cell.angle_beta   90.00
_cell.angle_gamma   90.00
#
_symmetry.space_group_name_H-M   'P 1'
#
loop_
_entity.id
_entity.type
_entity.pdbx_description
1 polymer ?
#
loop_
_entity_poly.entity_id
_entity_poly.type
_entity_poly.pdbx_seq_one_letter_code
_entity_poly.pdbx_strand_id
1 'polypeptide(L)'
;MGAYLGARQAGLKLLSVADALAPAVLLAQAIGRWGNYFNQELFGKPTDLPWAIQIDSPNPAIPSGWLTEQTFHPTFFYEFLWSVAGVVILVLLERRLNLRWGRMFAAYLIYYSVGRFWIEDLRIDPSEVLLGLRTNQWSAVFGVMIGIGIIIWSRKRHPGVEESVYTAKREPEAEKA
;
A
#
# COMPACT_ATOMS: atom_id res chain seq x y z
N MET A 1 6.61 9.08 11.83
CA MET A 1 7.53 10.05 12.47
C MET A 1 8.93 10.04 11.88
N GLY A 2 9.58 8.87 11.70
CA GLY A 2 10.94 8.78 11.15
C GLY A 2 11.12 9.48 9.79
N ALA A 3 10.23 9.21 8.81
CA ALA A 3 10.27 9.87 7.50
C ALA A 3 10.16 11.41 7.59
N TYR A 4 9.33 11.93 8.51
CA TYR A 4 9.18 13.37 8.72
C TYR A 4 10.44 13.99 9.35
N LEU A 5 11.01 13.34 10.37
CA LEU A 5 12.24 13.78 11.01
C LEU A 5 13.42 13.75 10.04
N GLY A 6 13.55 12.67 9.26
CA GLY A 6 14.58 12.52 8.22
C GLY A 6 14.45 13.57 7.13
N ALA A 7 13.24 13.79 6.59
CA ALA A 7 12.99 14.83 5.60
C ALA A 7 13.35 16.23 6.13
N ARG A 8 12.94 16.53 7.37
CA ARG A 8 13.24 17.81 8.02
C ARG A 8 14.73 17.99 8.28
N GLN A 9 15.42 16.95 8.72
CA GLN A 9 16.87 16.99 8.96
C GLN A 9 17.66 17.13 7.65
N ALA A 10 17.18 16.54 6.55
CA ALA A 10 17.78 16.65 5.22
C ALA A 10 17.36 17.92 4.46
N GLY A 11 16.38 18.69 4.95
CA GLY A 11 15.87 19.87 4.26
C GLY A 11 15.01 19.57 3.03
N LEU A 12 14.47 18.36 2.93
CA LEU A 12 13.66 17.89 1.80
C LEU A 12 12.18 18.25 1.98
N LYS A 13 11.50 18.51 0.87
CA LYS A 13 10.04 18.65 0.84
C LYS A 13 9.40 17.30 1.20
N LEU A 14 8.49 17.31 2.17
CA LEU A 14 7.85 16.08 2.67
C LEU A 14 7.08 15.34 1.57
N LEU A 15 6.44 16.07 0.65
CA LEU A 15 5.68 15.48 -0.45
C LEU A 15 6.58 14.71 -1.42
N SER A 16 7.75 15.24 -1.75
CA SER A 16 8.70 14.58 -2.65
C SER A 16 9.30 13.32 -2.00
N VAL A 17 9.52 13.35 -0.68
CA VAL A 17 9.90 12.15 0.08
C VAL A 17 8.76 11.12 0.06
N ALA A 18 7.51 11.54 0.26
CA ALA A 18 6.36 10.64 0.21
C ALA A 18 6.16 10.00 -1.18
N ASP A 19 6.31 10.78 -2.25
CA ASP A 19 6.26 10.31 -3.63
C ASP A 19 7.34 9.27 -3.92
N ALA A 20 8.57 9.51 -3.45
CA ALA A 20 9.68 8.56 -3.62
C ALA A 20 9.48 7.25 -2.82
N LEU A 21 8.88 7.34 -1.62
CA LEU A 21 8.65 6.17 -0.76
C LEU A 21 7.48 5.30 -1.25
N ALA A 22 6.49 5.88 -1.92
CA ALA A 22 5.27 5.19 -2.34
C ALA A 22 5.48 3.81 -3.03
N PRO A 23 6.27 3.70 -4.12
CA PRO A 23 6.52 2.41 -4.75
C PRO A 23 7.39 1.49 -3.88
N ALA A 24 8.34 2.05 -3.12
CA ALA A 24 9.21 1.27 -2.23
C ALA A 24 8.42 0.58 -1.10
N VAL A 25 7.39 1.26 -0.56
CA VAL A 25 6.50 0.69 0.46
C VAL A 25 5.74 -0.51 -0.07
N LEU A 26 5.20 -0.45 -1.30
CA LEU A 26 4.52 -1.60 -1.90
C LEU A 26 5.49 -2.75 -2.15
N LEU A 27 6.71 -2.48 -2.61
CA LEU A 27 7.70 -3.51 -2.82
C LEU A 27 8.10 -4.19 -1.49
N ALA A 28 8.33 -3.40 -0.44
CA ALA A 28 8.60 -3.93 0.90
C ALA A 28 7.43 -4.79 1.41
N GLN A 29 6.19 -4.35 1.17
CA GLN A 29 5.01 -5.14 1.50
C GLN A 29 4.98 -6.46 0.72
N ALA A 30 5.24 -6.45 -0.58
CA ALA A 30 5.29 -7.66 -1.41
C ALA A 30 6.27 -8.69 -0.83
N ILE A 31 7.49 -8.24 -0.49
CA ILE A 31 8.52 -9.11 0.09
C ILE A 31 8.10 -9.61 1.47
N GLY A 32 7.56 -8.74 2.33
CA GLY A 32 7.12 -9.10 3.67
C GLY A 32 6.05 -10.20 3.71
N ARG A 33 5.19 -10.30 2.68
CA ARG A 33 4.15 -11.34 2.61
C ARG A 33 4.70 -12.75 2.54
N TRP A 34 5.90 -12.93 1.99
CA TRP A 34 6.54 -14.25 1.99
C TRP A 34 6.84 -14.76 3.41
N GLY A 35 7.07 -13.87 4.37
CA GLY A 35 7.18 -14.25 5.78
C GLY A 35 5.92 -14.96 6.28
N ASN A 36 4.73 -14.52 5.85
CA ASN A 36 3.47 -15.16 6.25
C ASN A 36 3.32 -16.57 5.68
N TYR A 37 3.83 -16.81 4.47
CA TYR A 37 3.88 -18.16 3.88
C TYR A 37 4.78 -19.09 4.69
N PHE A 38 6.01 -18.68 4.99
CA PHE A 38 6.95 -19.50 5.76
C PHE A 38 6.52 -19.72 7.20
N ASN A 39 5.88 -18.72 7.82
CA ASN A 39 5.33 -18.83 9.18
C ASN A 39 3.98 -19.55 9.23
N GLN A 40 3.39 -19.88 8.07
CA GLN A 40 2.04 -20.44 7.95
C GLN A 40 0.99 -19.64 8.74
N GLU A 41 0.93 -18.33 8.50
CA GLU A 41 0.01 -17.41 9.19
C GLU A 41 -0.71 -16.49 8.19
N LEU A 42 -1.80 -15.85 8.63
CA LEU A 42 -2.57 -14.87 7.85
C LEU A 42 -3.10 -15.38 6.48
N PHE A 43 -3.36 -16.68 6.35
CA PHE A 43 -4.02 -17.30 5.19
C PHE A 43 -5.53 -16.95 5.13
N GLY A 44 -6.15 -17.16 3.98
CA GLY A 44 -7.57 -16.84 3.76
C GLY A 44 -8.52 -17.96 4.19
N LYS A 45 -9.78 -17.85 3.78
CA LYS A 45 -10.82 -18.88 3.98
C LYS A 45 -10.39 -20.26 3.43
N PRO A 46 -10.94 -21.36 3.97
CA PRO A 46 -10.78 -22.68 3.37
C PRO A 46 -11.23 -22.70 1.92
N THR A 47 -10.53 -23.48 1.11
CA THR A 47 -10.80 -23.56 -0.33
C THR A 47 -10.28 -24.86 -0.93
N ASP A 48 -11.00 -25.35 -1.93
CA ASP A 48 -10.66 -26.55 -2.71
C ASP A 48 -10.05 -26.21 -4.08
N LEU A 49 -9.72 -24.93 -4.30
CA LEU A 49 -9.13 -24.47 -5.55
C LEU A 49 -7.76 -25.14 -5.79
N PRO A 50 -7.35 -25.36 -7.06
CA PRO A 50 -6.14 -26.10 -7.38
C PRO A 50 -4.83 -25.39 -6.97
N TRP A 51 -4.91 -24.12 -6.56
CA TRP A 51 -3.79 -23.34 -6.01
C TRP A 51 -3.93 -23.09 -4.49
N ALA A 52 -4.81 -23.82 -3.80
CA ALA A 52 -4.88 -23.77 -2.35
C ALA A 52 -3.53 -24.18 -1.74
N ILE A 53 -3.20 -23.58 -0.60
CA ILE A 53 -2.02 -23.97 0.18
C ILE A 53 -2.44 -24.85 1.34
N GLN A 54 -1.62 -25.84 1.64
CA GLN A 54 -1.79 -26.66 2.82
C GLN A 54 -1.14 -25.97 4.02
N ILE A 55 -1.85 -25.98 5.15
CA ILE A 55 -1.36 -25.48 6.43
C ILE A 55 -1.22 -26.66 7.37
N ASP A 56 -0.04 -26.79 8.00
CA ASP A 56 0.24 -27.89 8.92
C ASP A 56 -0.68 -27.83 10.15
N SER A 57 -1.02 -28.99 10.70
CA SER A 57 -1.84 -29.10 11.92
C SER A 57 -1.07 -29.85 13.00
N PRO A 58 -1.10 -29.41 14.28
CA PRO A 58 -1.86 -28.26 14.79
C PRO A 58 -1.17 -26.92 14.50
N ASN A 59 -1.92 -25.93 14.02
CA ASN A 59 -1.45 -24.55 13.86
C ASN A 59 -2.39 -23.57 14.58
N PRO A 60 -1.90 -22.77 15.54
CA PRO A 60 -2.73 -21.83 16.31
C PRO A 60 -3.33 -20.70 15.46
N ALA A 61 -2.83 -20.46 14.25
CA ALA A 61 -3.40 -19.50 13.31
C ALA A 61 -4.69 -20.02 12.66
N ILE A 62 -5.00 -21.33 12.73
CA ILE A 62 -6.26 -21.89 12.25
C ILE A 62 -7.37 -21.57 13.27
N PRO A 63 -8.42 -20.83 12.89
CA PRO A 63 -9.52 -20.54 13.80
C PRO A 63 -10.27 -21.82 14.21
N SER A 64 -10.80 -21.86 15.42
CA SER A 64 -11.44 -23.05 16.01
C SER A 64 -12.58 -23.64 15.16
N GLY A 65 -13.24 -22.84 14.33
CA GLY A 65 -14.30 -23.29 13.41
C GLY A 65 -13.82 -24.07 12.18
N TRP A 66 -12.51 -24.15 11.93
CA TRP A 66 -11.94 -24.73 10.70
C TRP A 66 -10.83 -25.75 10.96
N LEU A 67 -10.77 -26.33 12.17
CA LEU A 67 -9.71 -27.27 12.57
C LEU A 67 -9.66 -28.56 11.75
N THR A 68 -10.74 -28.88 11.02
CA THR A 68 -10.83 -30.03 10.11
C THR A 68 -10.30 -29.73 8.72
N GLU A 69 -10.15 -28.45 8.36
CA GLU A 69 -9.70 -28.02 7.04
C GLU A 69 -8.17 -27.99 6.99
N GLN A 70 -7.60 -28.43 5.88
CA GLN A 70 -6.15 -28.41 5.66
C GLN A 70 -5.73 -27.45 4.53
N THR A 71 -6.67 -27.02 3.68
CA THR A 71 -6.39 -26.21 2.50
C THR A 71 -7.05 -24.83 2.57
N PHE A 72 -6.27 -23.79 2.33
CA PHE A 72 -6.70 -22.40 2.49
C PHE A 72 -6.28 -21.53 1.29
N HIS A 73 -6.98 -20.42 1.11
CA HIS A 73 -6.60 -19.41 0.12
C HIS A 73 -5.20 -18.83 0.42
N PRO A 74 -4.27 -18.79 -0.56
CA PRO A 74 -2.96 -18.18 -0.40
C PRO A 74 -3.04 -16.64 -0.47
N THR A 75 -3.64 -16.02 0.54
CA THR A 75 -3.75 -14.55 0.66
C THR A 75 -2.40 -13.86 0.55
N PHE A 76 -1.33 -14.45 1.10
CA PHE A 76 0.03 -13.91 0.96
C PHE A 76 0.39 -13.69 -0.52
N PHE A 77 0.02 -14.62 -1.39
CA PHE A 77 0.34 -14.58 -2.80
C PHE A 77 -0.55 -13.58 -3.54
N TYR A 78 -1.83 -13.50 -3.19
CA TYR A 78 -2.73 -12.47 -3.71
C TYR A 78 -2.24 -11.06 -3.34
N GLU A 79 -1.83 -10.87 -2.09
CA GLU A 79 -1.26 -9.61 -1.60
C GLU A 79 0.09 -9.29 -2.25
N PHE A 80 0.93 -10.30 -2.48
CA PHE A 80 2.19 -10.16 -3.22
C PHE A 80 1.94 -9.70 -4.66
N LEU A 81 1.08 -10.40 -5.41
CA LEU A 81 0.75 -10.06 -6.79
C LEU A 81 0.15 -8.66 -6.89
N TRP A 82 -0.77 -8.31 -5.99
CA TRP A 82 -1.32 -6.97 -5.91
C TRP A 82 -0.22 -5.93 -5.65
N SER A 83 0.66 -6.17 -4.68
CA SER A 83 1.72 -5.24 -4.34
C SER A 83 2.70 -5.03 -5.51
N VAL A 84 3.09 -6.10 -6.20
CA VAL A 84 3.96 -6.04 -7.39
C VAL A 84 3.26 -5.31 -8.55
N ALA A 85 1.99 -5.64 -8.82
CA ALA A 85 1.20 -4.93 -9.83
C ALA A 85 1.11 -3.43 -9.52
N GLY A 86 0.93 -3.07 -8.25
CA GLY A 86 0.94 -1.69 -7.79
C GLY A 86 2.25 -0.97 -8.06
N VAL A 87 3.40 -1.59 -7.76
CA VAL A 87 4.71 -1.02 -8.09
C VAL A 87 4.82 -0.76 -9.59
N VAL A 88 4.47 -1.74 -10.42
CA VAL A 88 4.52 -1.60 -11.88
C VAL A 88 3.60 -0.47 -12.37
N ILE A 89 2.34 -0.45 -11.91
CA ILE A 89 1.36 0.58 -12.27
C ILE A 89 1.87 1.97 -11.89
N LEU A 90 2.35 2.15 -10.66
CA LEU A 90 2.83 3.44 -10.19
C LEU A 90 4.06 3.92 -10.99
N VAL A 91 5.02 3.04 -11.27
CA VAL A 91 6.20 3.39 -12.08
C VAL A 91 5.82 3.74 -13.52
N LEU A 92 4.86 3.03 -14.11
CA LEU A 92 4.36 3.34 -15.46
C LEU A 92 3.58 4.65 -15.49
N LEU A 93 2.79 4.94 -14.46
CA LEU A 93 2.08 6.21 -14.33
C LEU A 93 3.06 7.38 -14.15
N GLU A 94 4.10 7.21 -13.34
CA GLU A 94 5.14 8.22 -13.16
C GLU A 94 5.81 8.58 -14.48
N ARG A 95 6.17 7.57 -15.29
CA ARG A 95 6.78 7.78 -16.62
C ARG A 95 5.87 8.54 -17.59
N ARG A 96 4.54 8.45 -17.44
CA ARG A 96 3.58 9.08 -18.35
C ARG A 96 3.06 10.43 -17.86
N LEU A 97 2.93 10.59 -16.55
CA LEU A 97 2.19 11.70 -15.94
C LEU A 97 3.04 12.60 -15.04
N ASN A 98 4.29 12.23 -14.76
CA ASN A 98 5.23 12.98 -13.91
C ASN A 98 4.56 13.39 -12.58
N LEU A 99 4.27 12.39 -11.74
CA LEU A 99 3.43 12.48 -10.54
C LEU A 99 4.17 13.12 -9.37
N ARG A 100 4.60 14.37 -9.54
CA ARG A 100 5.26 15.18 -8.49
C ARG A 100 4.26 15.87 -7.57
N TRP A 101 4.77 16.57 -6.55
CA TRP A 101 3.96 17.34 -5.59
C TRP A 101 2.92 16.50 -4.84
N GLY A 102 3.28 15.29 -4.41
CA GLY A 102 2.43 14.40 -3.62
C GLY A 102 1.48 13.53 -4.46
N ARG A 103 1.55 13.61 -5.80
CA ARG A 103 0.62 12.90 -6.69
C ARG A 103 0.93 11.41 -6.78
N MET A 104 2.21 11.01 -6.70
CA MET A 104 2.61 9.61 -6.68
C MET A 104 2.14 8.96 -5.38
N PHE A 105 2.32 9.63 -4.25
CA PHE A 105 1.81 9.19 -2.95
C PHE A 105 0.27 9.09 -2.95
N ALA A 106 -0.41 10.05 -3.56
CA ALA A 106 -1.86 9.99 -3.70
C ALA A 106 -2.34 8.83 -4.58
N ALA A 107 -1.67 8.56 -5.70
CA ALA A 107 -1.94 7.40 -6.54
C ALA A 107 -1.72 6.09 -5.76
N TYR A 108 -0.65 6.02 -4.97
CA TYR A 108 -0.40 4.91 -4.05
C TYR A 108 -1.53 4.73 -3.03
N LEU A 109 -1.98 5.81 -2.38
CA LEU A 109 -3.09 5.74 -1.41
C LEU A 109 -4.36 5.17 -2.04
N ILE A 110 -4.72 5.64 -3.23
CA ILE A 110 -5.87 5.12 -3.97
C ILE A 110 -5.68 3.64 -4.28
N TYR A 111 -4.53 3.27 -4.85
CA TYR A 111 -4.24 1.89 -5.23
C TYR A 111 -4.27 0.93 -4.03
N TYR A 112 -3.60 1.31 -2.94
CA TYR A 112 -3.55 0.54 -1.71
C TYR A 112 -4.94 0.35 -1.12
N SER A 113 -5.74 1.42 -1.10
CA SER A 113 -7.10 1.39 -0.56
C SER A 113 -8.02 0.47 -1.36
N VAL A 114 -7.93 0.49 -2.69
CA VAL A 114 -8.67 -0.45 -3.56
C VAL A 114 -8.30 -1.89 -3.25
N GLY A 115 -7.01 -2.20 -3.12
CA GLY A 115 -6.56 -3.54 -2.75
C GLY A 115 -7.08 -3.98 -1.39
N ARG A 116 -7.01 -3.09 -0.39
CA ARG A 116 -7.54 -3.33 0.95
C ARG A 116 -9.03 -3.64 0.95
N PHE A 117 -9.80 -2.95 0.12
CA PHE A 117 -11.24 -3.17 0.02
C PHE A 117 -11.57 -4.60 -0.43
N TRP A 118 -10.88 -5.12 -1.44
CA TRP A 118 -11.09 -6.48 -1.94
C TRP A 118 -10.54 -7.54 -0.97
N ILE A 119 -9.29 -7.38 -0.49
CA ILE A 119 -8.62 -8.40 0.34
C ILE A 119 -9.36 -8.61 1.67
N GLU A 120 -10.00 -7.59 2.21
CA GLU A 120 -10.82 -7.70 3.42
C GLU A 120 -11.96 -8.72 3.28
N ASP A 121 -12.53 -8.90 2.09
CA ASP A 121 -13.60 -9.88 1.87
C ASP A 121 -13.11 -11.34 1.92
N LEU A 122 -11.83 -11.56 1.59
CA LEU A 122 -11.17 -12.86 1.68
C LEU A 122 -10.74 -13.23 3.10
N ARG A 123 -10.58 -12.26 4.00
CA ARG A 123 -10.15 -12.52 5.38
C ARG A 123 -11.30 -13.08 6.22
N ILE A 124 -10.95 -13.97 7.16
CA ILE A 124 -11.87 -14.66 8.06
C ILE A 124 -12.21 -13.78 9.28
N ASP A 125 -11.44 -12.71 9.53
CA ASP A 125 -11.53 -11.92 10.75
C ASP A 125 -12.96 -11.36 10.97
N PRO A 126 -13.53 -11.46 12.18
CA PRO A 126 -14.80 -10.82 12.50
C PRO A 126 -14.58 -9.31 12.65
N SER A 127 -14.88 -8.54 11.60
CA SER A 127 -14.86 -7.08 11.64
C SER A 127 -16.27 -6.55 11.87
N GLU A 128 -16.42 -5.54 12.71
CA GLU A 128 -17.72 -4.87 12.88
C GLU A 128 -18.24 -4.34 11.54
N VAL A 129 -19.53 -4.58 11.30
CA VAL A 129 -20.21 -4.18 10.07
C VAL A 129 -21.03 -2.94 10.38
N LEU A 130 -20.63 -1.82 9.80
CA LEU A 130 -21.34 -0.56 9.87
C LEU A 130 -21.92 -0.23 8.49
N LEU A 131 -23.24 -0.10 8.41
CA LEU A 131 -23.96 0.19 7.16
C LEU A 131 -23.68 -0.82 6.02
N GLY A 132 -23.51 -2.10 6.38
CA GLY A 132 -23.25 -3.17 5.40
C GLY A 132 -21.79 -3.28 4.93
N LEU A 133 -20.88 -2.43 5.42
CA LEU A 133 -19.44 -2.49 5.15
C LEU A 133 -18.65 -2.74 6.44
N ARG A 134 -17.55 -3.49 6.33
CA ARG A 134 -16.59 -3.71 7.43
C ARG A 134 -15.84 -2.42 7.75
N THR A 135 -15.44 -2.20 9.00
CA THR A 135 -14.66 -1.00 9.42
C THR A 135 -13.39 -0.78 8.57
N ASN A 136 -12.73 -1.85 8.13
CA ASN A 136 -11.56 -1.76 7.24
C ASN A 136 -11.93 -1.29 5.82
N GLN A 137 -13.13 -1.60 5.33
CA GLN A 137 -13.62 -1.10 4.04
C GLN A 137 -13.92 0.40 4.11
N TRP A 138 -14.40 0.90 5.25
CA TRP A 138 -14.53 2.35 5.47
C TRP A 138 -13.18 3.05 5.42
N SER A 139 -12.14 2.49 6.04
CA SER A 139 -10.77 3.01 5.96
C SER A 139 -10.27 3.08 4.50
N ALA A 140 -10.60 2.09 3.68
CA ALA A 140 -10.31 2.10 2.24
C ALA A 140 -11.05 3.23 1.51
N VAL A 141 -12.36 3.41 1.77
CA VAL A 141 -13.14 4.51 1.18
C VAL A 141 -12.52 5.87 1.52
N PHE A 142 -12.18 6.10 2.79
CA PHE A 142 -11.51 7.33 3.21
C PHE A 142 -10.13 7.50 2.55
N GLY A 143 -9.35 6.43 2.43
CA GLY A 143 -8.05 6.46 1.76
C GLY A 143 -8.15 6.88 0.29
N VAL A 144 -9.15 6.36 -0.44
CA VAL A 144 -9.43 6.79 -1.83
C VAL A 144 -9.82 8.27 -1.87
N MET A 145 -10.73 8.72 -1.00
CA MET A 145 -11.18 10.11 -0.93
C MET A 145 -10.03 11.08 -0.65
N ILE A 146 -9.15 10.74 0.29
CA ILE A 146 -7.96 11.52 0.61
C ILE A 146 -7.02 11.59 -0.59
N GLY A 147 -6.75 10.46 -1.25
CA GLY A 147 -5.90 10.43 -2.44
C GLY A 147 -6.45 11.31 -3.57
N ILE A 148 -7.75 11.25 -3.86
CA ILE A 148 -8.38 12.12 -4.85
C ILE A 148 -8.25 13.59 -4.44
N GLY A 149 -8.49 13.91 -3.17
CA GLY A 149 -8.33 15.26 -2.62
C GLY A 149 -6.91 15.81 -2.80
N ILE A 150 -5.88 15.00 -2.53
CA ILE A 150 -4.48 15.37 -2.72
C ILE A 150 -4.18 15.64 -4.20
N ILE A 151 -4.67 14.81 -5.13
CA ILE A 151 -4.48 15.01 -6.57
C ILE A 151 -5.11 16.33 -7.02
N ILE A 152 -6.36 16.59 -6.62
CA ILE A 152 -7.08 17.83 -6.98
C ILE A 152 -6.37 19.06 -6.42
N TRP A 153 -5.98 19.01 -5.14
CA TRP A 153 -5.26 20.08 -4.47
C TRP A 153 -3.90 20.35 -5.13
N SER A 154 -3.13 19.29 -5.39
CA SER A 154 -1.81 19.36 -6.01
C SER A 154 -1.87 19.90 -7.44
N ARG A 155 -2.89 19.53 -8.23
CA ARG A 155 -3.11 20.08 -9.57
C ARG A 155 -3.46 21.57 -9.56
N LYS A 156 -4.26 22.03 -8.58
CA LYS A 156 -4.63 23.45 -8.44
C LYS A 156 -3.47 24.31 -7.95
N ARG A 157 -2.66 23.81 -7.01
CA ARG A 157 -1.61 24.59 -6.36
C ARG A 157 -0.25 24.54 -7.06
N HIS A 158 0.01 23.47 -7.80
CA HIS A 158 1.31 23.22 -8.44
C HIS A 158 1.15 22.75 -9.90
N PRO A 159 0.72 23.61 -10.83
CA PRO A 159 0.55 23.25 -12.25
C PRO A 159 1.87 22.99 -12.99
N GLY A 160 2.99 23.52 -12.49
CA GLY A 160 4.33 23.34 -13.07
C GLY A 160 5.08 22.10 -12.59
N VAL A 161 6.20 21.81 -13.25
CA VAL A 161 7.15 20.76 -12.87
C VAL A 161 7.83 21.14 -11.55
N GLU A 162 8.03 20.19 -10.64
CA GLU A 162 8.81 20.44 -9.43
C GLU A 162 10.30 20.59 -9.80
N GLU A 163 10.84 21.80 -9.69
CA GLU A 163 12.23 22.10 -10.08
C GLU A 163 13.27 21.57 -9.09
N SER A 164 12.89 21.41 -7.82
CA SER A 164 13.79 21.02 -6.73
C SER A 164 13.05 20.26 -5.64
N VAL A 165 13.70 19.23 -5.10
CA VAL A 165 13.21 18.43 -3.95
C VAL A 165 13.57 19.05 -2.60
N TYR A 166 14.43 20.08 -2.58
CA TYR A 166 14.82 20.78 -1.37
C TYR A 166 13.81 21.88 -1.02
N THR A 167 13.77 22.21 0.27
CA THR A 167 13.06 23.41 0.74
C THR A 167 13.88 24.65 0.41
N ALA A 168 13.21 25.78 0.13
CA ALA A 168 13.86 27.03 -0.28
C ALA A 168 14.91 27.57 0.71
N LYS A 169 14.93 27.10 1.97
CA LYS A 169 15.94 27.46 2.97
C LYS A 169 17.26 26.70 2.86
N ARG A 170 17.30 25.64 2.05
CA ARG A 170 18.44 24.70 1.94
C ARG A 170 18.67 24.22 0.51
N GLU A 171 18.16 24.94 -0.49
CA GLU A 171 18.63 24.71 -1.85
C GLU A 171 20.14 24.99 -1.87
N PRO A 172 20.97 24.02 -2.30
CA PRO A 172 22.39 24.29 -2.48
C PRO A 172 22.49 25.45 -3.48
N GLU A 173 23.27 26.48 -3.15
CA GLU A 173 23.64 27.51 -4.14
C GLU A 173 24.20 26.75 -5.34
N ALA A 174 23.48 26.79 -6.46
CA ALA A 174 23.92 26.13 -7.67
C ALA A 174 25.35 26.62 -7.93
N GLU A 175 26.31 25.70 -7.86
CA GLU A 175 27.70 25.97 -8.20
C GLU A 175 27.65 26.50 -9.64
N LYS A 176 27.83 27.82 -9.78
CA LYS A 176 27.85 28.49 -11.08
C LYS A 176 29.09 27.97 -11.79
N ALA A 177 28.91 26.93 -12.61
CA ALA A 177 29.89 26.49 -13.59
C ALA A 177 30.10 27.59 -14.65
#